data_AF-A0A366H3E0-F1
#
_entry.id   AF-A0A366H3E0-F1
#
_cell.length_a   1.000
_cell.length_b   1.000
_cell.length_c   1.000
_cell.angle_alpha   90.00
_cell.angle_beta   90.00
_cell.angle_gamma   90.00
#
_symmetry.space_group_name_H-M   'P 1'
#
loop_
_entity.id
_entity.type
_entity.pdbx_description
1 polymer ?
#
loop_
_entity_poly.entity_id
_entity_poly.type
_entity_poly.pdbx_seq_one_letter_code
_entity_poly.pdbx_strand_id
1 'polypeptide(L)'
;MTQKQAYSNEAPMRRVLPLLALLVVVIALVLAAVSVLTSIWNVRDIPNWPPPSQLQGAAPALETTPQPALQAYLAQKAKIADGYSWVDEKQGVAHIPIELAMQALAQPDGRAASEREAWLMGLQAEESRQTGKDAAARALQAADGAASRPKGEAESAAARGPQPGPLPRRAGQAKEKP
;
A
#
# COMPACT_ATOMS: atom_id res chain seq x y z
N MET A 1 -18.14 -50.88 -39.60
CA MET A 1 -18.49 -49.87 -38.59
C MET A 1 -17.55 -48.68 -38.77
N THR A 2 -18.03 -47.60 -39.39
CA THR A 2 -17.27 -46.35 -39.48
C THR A 2 -18.27 -45.22 -39.68
N GLN A 3 -18.72 -44.65 -38.56
CA GLN A 3 -19.46 -43.40 -38.57
C GLN A 3 -18.50 -42.29 -39.01
N LYS A 4 -18.69 -41.75 -40.22
CA LYS A 4 -18.16 -40.43 -40.57
C LYS A 4 -19.00 -39.40 -39.82
N GLN A 5 -18.43 -38.79 -38.78
CA GLN A 5 -19.05 -37.63 -38.15
C GLN A 5 -19.04 -36.47 -39.15
N ALA A 6 -20.22 -36.18 -39.69
CA ALA A 6 -20.47 -34.97 -40.45
C ALA A 6 -20.37 -33.78 -39.48
N TYR A 7 -19.43 -32.88 -39.75
CA TYR A 7 -19.31 -31.58 -39.10
C TYR A 7 -20.59 -30.77 -39.35
N SER A 8 -21.60 -31.00 -38.53
CA SER A 8 -22.82 -30.19 -38.48
C SER A 8 -22.53 -28.96 -37.62
N ASN A 9 -21.61 -28.13 -38.08
CA ASN A 9 -21.32 -26.81 -37.51
C ASN A 9 -21.68 -25.72 -38.51
N GLU A 10 -22.88 -25.81 -39.10
CA GLU A 10 -23.55 -24.65 -39.63
C GLU A 10 -24.04 -23.82 -38.44
N ALA A 11 -23.11 -23.20 -37.71
CA ALA A 11 -23.49 -22.07 -36.87
C ALA A 11 -24.14 -21.07 -37.84
N PRO A 12 -25.45 -20.81 -37.75
CA PRO A 12 -26.12 -20.00 -38.75
C PRO A 12 -25.41 -18.66 -38.80
N MET A 13 -24.77 -18.33 -39.92
CA MET A 13 -23.85 -17.18 -40.08
C MET A 13 -24.45 -15.88 -39.50
N ARG A 14 -25.79 -15.75 -39.56
CA ARG A 14 -26.58 -14.68 -38.96
C ARG A 14 -26.51 -14.56 -37.43
N ARG A 15 -26.34 -15.67 -36.70
CA ARG A 15 -26.17 -15.68 -35.23
C ARG A 15 -24.70 -15.50 -34.83
N VAL A 16 -23.76 -15.79 -35.73
CA VAL A 16 -22.33 -15.56 -35.50
C VAL A 16 -21.98 -14.07 -35.64
N LEU A 17 -22.66 -13.35 -36.55
CA LEU A 17 -22.46 -11.91 -36.76
C LEU A 17 -22.60 -11.03 -35.50
N PRO A 18 -23.68 -11.14 -34.69
CA PRO A 18 -23.79 -10.37 -33.45
C PRO A 18 -22.79 -10.83 -32.38
N LEU A 19 -22.40 -12.11 -32.37
CA LEU A 19 -21.38 -12.65 -31.46
C LEU A 19 -20.00 -12.07 -31.76
N LEU A 20 -19.65 -11.96 -33.05
CA LEU A 20 -18.41 -11.33 -33.50
C LEU A 20 -18.43 -9.82 -33.23
N ALA A 21 -19.56 -9.15 -33.49
CA ALA A 21 -19.71 -7.74 -33.15
C ALA A 21 -19.56 -7.49 -31.65
N LEU A 22 -20.18 -8.32 -30.81
CA LEU A 22 -20.04 -8.26 -29.35
C LEU A 22 -18.60 -8.49 -28.92
N LEU A 23 -17.90 -9.47 -29.50
CA LEU A 23 -16.48 -9.72 -29.24
C LEU A 23 -15.63 -8.48 -29.57
N VAL A 24 -15.84 -7.87 -30.74
CA VAL A 24 -15.13 -6.65 -31.15
C VAL A 24 -15.41 -5.50 -30.19
N VAL A 25 -16.66 -5.32 -29.76
CA VAL A 25 -17.05 -4.28 -28.78
C VAL A 25 -16.34 -4.52 -27.44
N VAL A 26 -16.33 -5.75 -26.94
CA VAL A 26 -15.63 -6.10 -25.70
C VAL A 26 -14.13 -5.81 -25.81
N ILE A 27 -13.49 -6.22 -26.92
CA ILE A 27 -12.08 -5.94 -27.17
C ILE A 27 -11.82 -4.42 -27.20
N ALA A 28 -12.64 -3.66 -27.93
CA ALA A 28 -12.51 -2.20 -27.98
C ALA A 28 -12.65 -1.55 -26.60
N LEU A 29 -13.57 -2.06 -25.77
CA LEU A 29 -13.81 -1.58 -24.41
C LEU A 29 -12.61 -1.89 -23.49
N VAL A 30 -12.02 -3.08 -23.60
CA VAL A 30 -10.78 -3.44 -22.90
C VAL A 30 -9.62 -2.55 -23.33
N LEU A 31 -9.43 -2.33 -24.63
CA LEU A 31 -8.38 -1.45 -25.15
C LEU A 31 -8.58 0.00 -24.68
N ALA A 32 -9.82 0.49 -24.65
CA ALA A 32 -10.14 1.81 -24.12
C ALA A 32 -9.82 1.92 -22.62
N ALA A 33 -10.18 0.92 -21.82
CA ALA A 33 -9.86 0.88 -20.39
C ALA A 33 -8.35 0.86 -20.14
N VAL A 34 -7.59 0.05 -20.89
CA VAL A 34 -6.13 0.03 -20.84
C VAL A 34 -5.54 1.38 -21.26
N SER A 35 -6.08 2.00 -22.32
CA SER A 35 -5.64 3.33 -22.80
C SER A 35 -5.85 4.41 -21.74
N VAL A 36 -7.01 4.44 -21.08
CA VAL A 36 -7.29 5.38 -19.99
C VAL A 36 -6.38 5.13 -18.79
N LEU A 37 -6.22 3.87 -18.38
CA LEU A 37 -5.35 3.50 -17.27
C LEU A 37 -3.89 3.90 -17.54
N THR A 38 -3.37 3.61 -18.73
CA THR A 38 -2.00 4.00 -19.13
C THR A 38 -1.83 5.51 -19.28
N SER A 39 -2.87 6.24 -19.68
CA SER A 39 -2.85 7.70 -19.77
C SER A 39 -2.88 8.39 -18.40
N ILE A 40 -3.55 7.81 -17.40
CA ILE A 40 -3.55 8.33 -16.02
C ILE A 40 -2.15 8.21 -15.40
N TRP A 41 -1.41 7.17 -15.77
CA TRP A 41 -0.10 6.85 -15.20
C TRP A 41 1.07 7.43 -16.03
N ASN A 42 0.78 8.27 -17.03
CA ASN A 42 1.74 8.91 -17.95
C ASN A 42 2.90 8.00 -18.43
N VAL A 43 2.62 6.71 -18.66
CA VAL A 43 3.63 5.70 -19.07
C VAL A 43 4.21 5.98 -20.47
N ARG A 44 3.69 7.01 -21.16
CA ARG A 44 4.15 7.48 -22.46
C ARG A 44 5.31 8.47 -22.39
N ASP A 45 5.69 8.94 -21.20
CA ASP A 45 6.98 9.60 -20.99
C ASP A 45 8.09 8.55 -20.95
N ILE A 46 8.18 7.72 -22.00
CA ILE A 46 9.40 6.95 -22.25
C ILE A 46 10.40 8.03 -22.67
N PRO A 47 11.48 8.27 -21.90
CA PRO A 47 12.51 9.22 -22.32
C PRO A 47 12.92 8.81 -23.74
N ASN A 48 12.92 9.77 -24.67
CA ASN A 48 13.39 9.52 -26.03
C ASN A 48 14.88 9.17 -25.93
N TRP A 49 15.18 7.88 -25.73
CA TRP A 49 16.55 7.40 -25.61
C TRP A 49 17.21 7.65 -26.95
N PRO A 50 18.32 8.39 -26.98
CA PRO A 50 19.02 8.64 -28.22
C PRO A 50 19.37 7.30 -28.87
N PRO A 51 19.19 7.16 -30.20
CA PRO A 51 19.49 5.91 -30.89
C PRO A 51 20.91 5.46 -30.57
N PRO A 52 21.22 4.16 -30.54
CA PRO A 52 22.52 3.65 -30.09
C PRO A 52 23.73 4.17 -30.88
N SER A 53 23.51 4.70 -32.09
CA SER A 53 24.52 5.43 -32.87
C SER A 53 24.95 6.77 -32.24
N GLN A 54 24.15 7.34 -31.35
CA GLN A 54 24.47 8.54 -30.56
C GLN A 54 25.06 8.18 -29.18
N LEU A 55 25.05 6.90 -28.78
CA LEU A 55 25.70 6.41 -27.56
C LEU A 55 27.17 6.03 -27.78
N GLN A 56 27.69 6.15 -29.01
CA GLN A 56 29.13 6.19 -29.27
C GLN A 56 29.70 7.55 -28.79
N GLY A 57 29.58 7.81 -27.49
CA GLY A 57 30.39 8.82 -26.82
C GLY A 57 31.85 8.39 -26.89
N ALA A 58 32.75 9.37 -27.05
CA ALA A 58 34.18 9.14 -26.89
C ALA A 58 34.43 8.26 -25.66
N ALA A 59 35.24 7.21 -25.81
CA ALA A 59 35.64 6.37 -24.67
C ALA A 59 36.04 7.30 -23.52
N PRO A 60 35.57 7.08 -22.27
CA PRO A 60 35.81 8.00 -21.17
C PRO A 60 37.30 8.31 -21.09
N ALA A 61 37.68 9.50 -21.54
CA ALA A 61 39.08 9.89 -21.49
C ALA A 61 39.43 10.02 -20.01
N LEU A 62 40.51 9.38 -19.59
CA LEU A 62 41.05 9.55 -18.24
C LEU A 62 41.43 11.02 -18.07
N GLU A 63 40.55 11.79 -17.46
CA GLU A 63 40.78 13.20 -17.16
C GLU A 63 41.96 13.29 -16.19
N THR A 64 43.01 14.02 -16.57
CA THR A 64 44.25 14.12 -15.79
C THR A 64 44.04 14.83 -14.45
N THR A 65 42.96 15.60 -14.31
CA THR A 65 42.67 16.40 -13.11
C THR A 65 41.15 16.42 -12.83
N PRO A 66 40.59 15.35 -12.23
CA PRO A 66 39.14 15.20 -12.05
C PRO A 66 38.57 15.98 -10.84
N GLN A 67 39.43 16.59 -10.01
CA GLN A 67 39.00 17.24 -8.76
C GLN A 67 37.94 18.34 -8.95
N PRO A 68 38.07 19.30 -9.89
CA PRO A 68 37.06 20.35 -10.06
C PRO A 68 35.73 19.80 -10.60
N ALA A 69 35.77 18.85 -11.53
CA ALA A 69 34.57 18.20 -12.06
C ALA A 69 33.83 17.41 -10.97
N LEU A 70 34.57 16.69 -10.12
CA LEU A 70 34.01 15.96 -8.98
C LEU A 70 33.36 16.91 -7.96
N GLN A 71 34.01 18.03 -7.63
CA GLN A 71 33.43 19.01 -6.70
C GLN A 71 32.13 19.62 -7.24
N ALA A 72 32.10 19.98 -8.52
CA ALA A 72 30.88 20.50 -9.16
C ALA A 72 29.75 19.46 -9.15
N TYR A 73 30.08 18.20 -9.44
CA TYR A 73 29.12 17.09 -9.39
C TYR A 73 28.57 16.87 -7.98
N LEU A 74 29.44 16.81 -6.97
CA LEU A 74 29.02 16.63 -5.56
C LEU A 74 28.16 17.81 -5.09
N ALA A 75 28.52 19.04 -5.44
CA ALA A 75 27.74 20.23 -5.11
C ALA A 75 26.35 20.19 -5.77
N GLN A 76 26.22 19.68 -7.00
CA GLN A 76 24.94 19.50 -7.65
C GLN A 76 24.08 18.44 -6.95
N LYS A 77 24.69 17.32 -6.53
CA LYS A 77 23.99 16.26 -5.81
C LYS A 77 23.52 16.72 -4.43
N ALA A 78 24.35 17.46 -3.70
CA ALA A 78 23.99 18.05 -2.41
C ALA A 78 22.76 18.96 -2.54
N LYS A 79 22.74 19.85 -3.54
CA LYS A 79 21.57 20.73 -3.78
C LYS A 79 20.25 19.98 -3.97
N ILE A 80 20.30 18.79 -4.56
CA ILE A 80 19.11 17.94 -4.72
C ILE A 80 18.78 17.32 -3.36
N ALA A 81 19.74 16.65 -2.72
CA ALA A 81 19.54 15.93 -1.46
C ALA A 81 19.09 16.81 -0.28
N ASP A 82 19.51 18.08 -0.26
CA ASP A 82 19.25 19.03 0.84
C ASP A 82 17.98 19.88 0.60
N GLY A 83 17.33 19.72 -0.56
CA GLY A 83 16.26 20.58 -1.03
C GLY A 83 14.86 20.09 -0.67
N TYR A 84 13.93 21.03 -0.56
CA TYR A 84 12.49 20.75 -0.57
C TYR A 84 11.90 21.03 -1.94
N SER A 85 11.06 20.12 -2.43
CA SER A 85 10.31 20.34 -3.67
C SER A 85 9.07 19.47 -3.71
N TRP A 86 8.06 19.89 -4.46
CA TRP A 86 6.92 19.02 -4.79
C TRP A 86 7.30 18.11 -5.95
N VAL A 87 7.10 16.80 -5.79
CA VAL A 87 7.26 15.82 -6.88
C VAL A 87 5.92 15.67 -7.61
N ASP A 88 4.84 15.52 -6.84
CA ASP A 88 3.46 15.52 -7.35
C ASP A 88 2.54 16.14 -6.29
N GLU A 89 2.17 17.40 -6.49
CA GLU A 89 1.29 18.14 -5.59
C GLU A 89 -0.13 17.56 -5.56
N LYS A 90 -0.62 17.00 -6.68
CA LYS A 90 -1.98 16.43 -6.76
C LYS A 90 -2.10 15.14 -5.98
N GLN A 91 -1.00 14.37 -5.91
CA GLN A 91 -0.93 13.13 -5.14
C GLN A 91 -0.38 13.35 -3.72
N GLY A 92 -0.03 14.59 -3.36
CA GLY A 92 0.55 14.90 -2.05
C GLY A 92 1.95 14.34 -1.83
N VAL A 93 2.72 14.13 -2.91
CA VAL A 93 4.08 13.60 -2.84
C VAL A 93 5.09 14.75 -2.87
N ALA A 94 5.73 14.99 -1.73
CA ALA A 94 6.80 15.97 -1.57
C ALA A 94 8.17 15.29 -1.41
N HIS A 95 9.19 15.90 -1.98
CA HIS A 95 10.58 15.63 -1.70
C HIS A 95 10.98 16.37 -0.41
N ILE A 96 11.51 15.60 0.54
CA ILE A 96 12.07 16.10 1.79
C ILE A 96 13.58 15.86 1.80
N PRO A 97 14.38 16.71 2.47
CA PRO A 97 15.81 16.51 2.60
C PRO A 97 16.14 15.15 3.23
N ILE A 98 17.17 14.49 2.72
CA ILE A 98 17.48 13.11 3.10
C ILE A 98 17.83 12.98 4.59
N GLU A 99 18.50 13.97 5.18
CA GLU A 99 18.83 14.01 6.60
C GLU A 99 17.56 14.03 7.46
N LEU A 100 16.55 14.79 7.04
CA LEU A 100 15.28 14.87 7.74
C LEU A 100 14.45 13.60 7.54
N ALA A 101 14.51 12.99 6.36
CA ALA A 101 13.90 11.69 6.12
C ALA A 101 14.50 10.63 7.06
N MET A 102 15.83 10.56 7.16
CA MET A 102 16.53 9.64 8.06
C MET A 102 16.18 9.90 9.53
N GLN A 103 16.13 11.16 9.96
CA GLN A 103 15.72 11.53 11.32
C GLN A 103 14.27 11.15 11.61
N ALA A 104 13.36 11.33 10.67
CA ALA A 104 11.97 10.93 10.80
C ALA A 104 11.83 9.41 10.91
N LEU A 105 12.63 8.65 10.15
CA LEU A 105 12.65 7.19 10.22
C LEU A 105 13.24 6.64 11.53
N ALA A 106 14.24 7.33 12.09
CA ALA A 106 14.88 6.92 13.34
C ALA A 106 14.02 7.21 14.58
N GLN A 107 13.19 8.27 14.55
CA GLN A 107 12.36 8.67 15.68
C GLN A 107 11.32 7.59 16.04
N PRO A 108 11.15 7.19 17.31
CA PRO A 108 10.13 6.25 17.76
C PRO A 108 8.71 6.73 17.40
N ASP A 109 7.94 5.89 16.72
CA ASP A 109 6.59 6.19 16.23
C ASP A 109 5.51 5.37 16.96
N GLY A 110 5.85 4.79 18.11
CA GLY A 110 4.95 3.99 18.95
C GLY A 110 4.74 2.55 18.50
N ARG A 111 5.33 2.12 17.37
CA ARG A 111 5.32 0.71 16.93
C ARG A 111 6.29 -0.14 17.74
N ALA A 112 6.02 -1.44 17.85
CA ALA A 112 6.98 -2.36 18.44
C ALA A 112 8.25 -2.43 17.58
N ALA A 113 9.42 -2.63 18.19
CA ALA A 113 10.71 -2.62 17.49
C ALA A 113 10.76 -3.64 16.33
N SER A 114 10.22 -4.85 16.55
CA SER A 114 10.10 -5.90 15.53
C SER A 114 9.18 -5.54 14.38
N GLU A 115 8.08 -4.82 14.64
CA GLU A 115 7.15 -4.35 13.61
C GLU A 115 7.77 -3.24 12.77
N ARG A 116 8.50 -2.34 13.42
CA ARG A 116 9.28 -1.30 12.74
C ARG A 116 10.34 -1.89 11.84
N GLU A 117 11.10 -2.87 12.31
CA GLU A 117 12.11 -3.57 11.52
C GLU A 117 11.50 -4.27 10.30
N ALA A 118 10.38 -4.97 10.48
CA ALA A 118 9.66 -5.59 9.38
C ALA A 118 9.12 -4.56 8.37
N TRP A 119 8.63 -3.41 8.83
CA TRP A 119 8.19 -2.30 7.98
C TRP A 119 9.35 -1.69 7.19
N LEU A 120 10.50 -1.44 7.83
CA LEU A 120 11.71 -0.92 7.18
C LEU A 120 12.29 -1.90 6.15
N MET A 121 12.16 -3.21 6.38
CA MET A 121 12.57 -4.26 5.45
C MET A 121 11.54 -4.53 4.35
N GLY A 122 10.41 -3.82 4.33
CA GLY A 122 9.34 -4.01 3.33
C GLY A 122 8.57 -5.32 3.46
N LEU A 123 8.63 -5.99 4.63
CA LEU A 123 8.09 -7.33 4.85
C LEU A 123 6.59 -7.34 5.28
N GLN A 124 5.93 -6.19 5.45
CA GLN A 124 4.69 -6.10 6.25
C GLN A 124 3.41 -5.61 5.55
N ALA A 125 3.42 -5.37 4.24
CA ALA A 125 2.30 -4.67 3.59
C ALA A 125 1.01 -5.50 3.42
N GLU A 126 1.03 -6.83 3.56
CA GLU A 126 -0.15 -7.65 3.27
C GLU A 126 -0.97 -8.07 4.50
N GLU A 127 -0.33 -8.35 5.63
CA GLU A 127 -1.04 -8.97 6.77
C GLU A 127 -1.94 -7.98 7.53
N SER A 128 -1.50 -6.72 7.68
CA SER A 128 -2.25 -5.68 8.40
C SER A 128 -3.57 -5.27 7.71
N ARG A 129 -3.65 -5.38 6.38
CA ARG A 129 -4.91 -5.15 5.64
C ARG A 129 -5.91 -6.28 5.85
N GLN A 130 -5.43 -7.51 6.01
CA GLN A 130 -6.24 -8.68 6.26
C GLN A 130 -6.77 -8.66 7.70
N THR A 131 -5.90 -8.41 8.69
CA THR A 131 -6.29 -8.37 10.11
C THR A 131 -7.34 -7.29 10.41
N GLY A 132 -7.26 -6.12 9.75
CA GLY A 132 -8.27 -5.07 9.88
C GLY A 132 -9.64 -5.47 9.30
N LYS A 133 -9.66 -6.17 8.17
CA LYS A 133 -10.90 -6.74 7.60
C LYS A 133 -11.47 -7.85 8.46
N ASP A 134 -10.63 -8.71 9.00
CA ASP A 134 -11.03 -9.86 9.82
C ASP A 134 -11.56 -9.42 11.20
N ALA A 135 -10.97 -8.37 11.78
CA ALA A 135 -11.45 -7.76 13.01
C ALA A 135 -12.81 -7.05 12.80
N ALA A 136 -12.98 -6.34 11.69
CA ALA A 136 -14.27 -5.72 11.33
C ALA A 136 -15.36 -6.77 11.05
N ALA A 137 -15.02 -7.88 10.39
CA ALA A 137 -15.94 -8.99 10.15
C ALA A 137 -16.36 -9.71 11.44
N ARG A 138 -15.44 -9.93 12.39
CA ARG A 138 -15.77 -10.47 13.72
C ARG A 138 -16.63 -9.52 14.54
N ALA A 139 -16.40 -8.21 14.46
CA ALA A 139 -17.23 -7.22 15.13
C ALA A 139 -18.67 -7.21 14.58
N LEU A 140 -18.83 -7.36 13.26
CA LEU A 140 -20.14 -7.52 12.63
C LEU A 140 -20.84 -8.83 13.06
N GLN A 141 -20.12 -9.96 13.11
CA GLN A 141 -20.66 -11.24 13.58
C GLN A 141 -21.02 -11.25 15.07
N ALA A 142 -20.25 -10.55 15.90
CA ALA A 142 -20.55 -10.41 17.33
C ALA A 142 -21.80 -9.54 17.57
N ALA A 143 -22.03 -8.53 16.74
CA ALA A 143 -23.24 -7.71 16.78
C ALA A 143 -24.49 -8.50 16.32
N ASP A 144 -24.34 -9.37 15.32
CA ASP A 144 -25.43 -10.21 14.79
C ASP A 144 -25.79 -11.38 15.73
N GLY A 145 -24.79 -11.96 16.42
CA GLY A 145 -24.99 -13.02 17.41
C GLY A 145 -25.67 -12.58 18.71
N ALA A 146 -25.65 -11.28 19.04
CA ALA A 146 -26.31 -10.74 20.22
C ALA A 146 -27.85 -10.66 20.09
N ALA A 147 -28.38 -10.71 18.87
CA ALA A 147 -29.82 -10.64 18.60
C ALA A 147 -30.55 -11.98 18.81
N SER A 148 -29.83 -13.09 19.04
CA SER A 148 -30.40 -14.45 19.10
C SER A 148 -30.44 -15.08 20.51
N ARG A 149 -30.25 -14.31 21.59
CA ARG A 149 -30.45 -14.85 22.96
C ARG A 149 -31.95 -15.05 23.22
N PRO A 150 -32.43 -16.30 23.47
CA PRO A 150 -33.81 -16.50 23.91
C PRO A 150 -34.01 -15.88 25.29
N LYS A 151 -35.04 -15.05 25.38
CA LYS A 151 -35.55 -14.37 26.57
C LYS A 151 -36.16 -15.42 27.52
N GLY A 152 -35.38 -15.91 28.48
CA GLY A 152 -35.92 -16.82 29.49
C GLY A 152 -34.87 -17.33 30.48
N GLU A 153 -34.33 -16.44 31.32
CA GLU A 153 -33.81 -16.78 32.67
C GLU A 153 -33.33 -15.48 33.31
N ALA A 154 -34.28 -14.69 33.81
CA ALA A 154 -34.01 -13.51 34.60
C ALA A 154 -35.03 -13.42 35.73
N GLU A 155 -35.18 -14.49 36.52
CA GLU A 155 -35.92 -14.42 37.77
C GLU A 155 -35.52 -15.55 38.72
N SER A 156 -34.36 -15.43 39.39
CA SER A 156 -34.11 -15.96 40.74
C SER A 156 -32.66 -15.71 41.16
N ALA A 157 -32.29 -14.45 41.39
CA ALA A 157 -31.09 -14.11 42.17
C ALA A 157 -31.16 -12.69 42.75
N ALA A 158 -32.35 -12.19 43.04
CA ALA A 158 -32.56 -10.95 43.79
C ALA A 158 -32.72 -11.28 45.28
N ALA A 159 -31.65 -11.75 45.93
CA ALA A 159 -31.61 -11.89 47.39
C ALA A 159 -30.17 -11.91 47.92
N ARG A 160 -29.51 -10.74 47.88
CA ARG A 160 -28.55 -10.28 48.91
C ARG A 160 -27.99 -8.89 48.56
N GLY A 161 -28.58 -7.85 49.17
CA GLY A 161 -27.90 -6.56 49.39
C GLY A 161 -26.92 -6.64 50.57
N PRO A 162 -26.37 -5.50 51.02
CA PRO A 162 -25.03 -5.04 50.68
C PRO A 162 -24.03 -5.21 51.85
N GLN A 163 -22.76 -5.49 51.55
CA GLN A 163 -21.66 -5.40 52.52
C GLN A 163 -20.57 -4.46 51.97
N PRO A 164 -20.43 -3.23 52.48
CA PRO A 164 -19.27 -2.39 52.22
C PRO A 164 -18.11 -2.80 53.14
N GLY A 165 -17.14 -3.52 52.59
CA GLY A 165 -15.86 -3.81 53.24
C GLY A 165 -14.90 -2.60 53.16
N PRO A 166 -14.09 -2.34 54.20
CA PRO A 166 -13.33 -1.11 54.33
C PRO A 166 -12.11 -1.03 53.40
N LEU A 167 -11.85 0.19 52.89
CA LEU A 167 -10.66 0.55 52.12
C LEU A 167 -9.38 0.34 52.95
N PRO A 168 -8.29 -0.22 52.39
CA PRO A 168 -6.99 -0.14 53.03
C PRO A 168 -6.46 1.30 53.02
N ARG A 169 -6.11 1.76 54.23
CA ARG A 169 -5.46 3.02 54.56
C ARG A 169 -4.27 3.33 53.66
N ARG A 170 -4.28 4.54 53.12
CA ARG A 170 -3.10 5.32 52.72
C ARG A 170 -2.25 5.56 53.99
N ALA A 171 -1.14 4.85 54.13
CA ALA A 171 -0.13 5.09 55.15
C ALA A 171 1.24 5.19 54.47
N GLY A 172 2.00 6.23 54.81
CA GLY A 172 3.42 6.33 54.44
C GLY A 172 3.85 7.55 53.64
N GLN A 173 3.32 8.74 53.93
CA GLN A 173 4.23 9.90 53.98
C GLN A 173 4.96 9.83 55.32
N ALA A 174 6.30 9.83 55.29
CA ALA A 174 7.23 10.47 56.22
C ALA A 174 8.56 9.70 56.29
N LYS A 175 9.65 10.36 55.87
CA LYS A 175 10.87 10.66 56.66
C LYS A 175 12.01 11.03 55.70
N GLU A 176 12.38 12.31 55.67
CA GLU A 176 13.58 12.88 56.34
C GLU A 176 14.88 12.46 55.61
N LYS A 177 15.58 13.33 54.85
CA LYS A 177 16.56 14.37 55.27
C LYS A 177 17.61 13.86 56.28
N PRO A 178 18.84 14.39 56.35
CA PRO A 178 19.36 15.68 55.86
C PRO A 178 20.26 15.62 54.61
#